data_AF-A0A1B4WRB0-F1
#
_entry.id   AF-A0A1B4WRB0-F1
#
_cell.length_a   1.000
_cell.length_b   1.000
_cell.length_c   1.000
_cell.angle_alpha   90.00
_cell.angle_beta   90.00
_cell.angle_gamma   90.00
#
_symmetry.space_group_name_H-M   'P 1'
#
loop_
_entity.id
_entity.type
_entity.pdbx_description
1 polymer ?
#
loop_
_entity_poly.entity_id
_entity_poly.type
_entity_poly.pdbx_seq_one_letter_code
_entity_poly.pdbx_strand_id
1 'polypeptide(L)'
;MGSWNKLWFYDMNTVVGQELILYNDLVMVVAVAVLVVVGWFMLLFLNSRTFFGGKMNKYVYHNELLEIMWTMVPAFMLCFLGYVSLMNLYIMEVGDHVENGMKVTAHQWYWEYSYIVDFIGKEKKMDELWLSNWFDSVILSDFIFLSLVNSSNFENTGEMSSLPVEAENNYFTLDSSGGSVSFVFDEEPEVLFSGEEVVGYSSVICSGLESVTQDYSSEMNLDILYKDKNMGMGSKDVESISIFLPHIFMDCKWNYSYEVYEVFNSLILDQSNFRNFTVTDACYLMSSVKNEMLISTMDVMHSWGVGSLGVKCDAVPGRVNSLGIFPLRSGVFYGNCYELCGEGHSMMPISVAVMTFDDVSLVLKQGVLGTSDCVAMLEGFV
;
A
#
# COMPACT_ATOMS: atom_id res chain seq x y z
N MET A 1 4.89 -12.93 6.48
CA MET A 1 5.24 -13.64 5.22
C MET A 1 5.50 -15.11 5.49
N GLY A 2 5.63 -15.91 4.43
CA GLY A 2 6.08 -17.31 4.52
C GLY A 2 7.55 -17.41 4.88
N SER A 3 7.86 -18.27 5.84
CA SER A 3 9.23 -18.68 6.13
C SER A 3 9.59 -19.92 5.30
N TRP A 4 10.90 -20.15 5.11
CA TRP A 4 11.40 -21.37 4.47
C TRP A 4 10.85 -22.62 5.16
N ASN A 5 10.44 -23.61 4.36
CA ASN A 5 9.89 -24.90 4.82
C ASN A 5 8.65 -24.78 5.73
N LYS A 6 7.88 -23.69 5.62
CA LYS A 6 6.61 -23.57 6.37
C LYS A 6 5.56 -24.51 5.77
N LEU A 7 5.03 -25.40 6.61
CA LEU A 7 3.99 -26.38 6.24
C LEU A 7 2.55 -25.90 6.51
N TRP A 8 2.41 -24.92 7.40
CA TRP A 8 1.12 -24.43 7.91
C TRP A 8 0.83 -23.00 7.43
N PHE A 9 -0.37 -22.50 7.73
CA PHE A 9 -0.75 -21.12 7.40
C PHE A 9 0.16 -20.07 8.03
N TYR A 10 0.12 -18.86 7.47
CA TYR A 10 0.75 -17.69 8.07
C TYR A 10 0.14 -17.35 9.42
N ASP A 11 0.90 -16.64 10.24
CA ASP A 11 0.43 -16.22 11.55
C ASP A 11 -0.58 -15.09 11.32
N MET A 12 -1.82 -15.34 11.76
CA MET A 12 -2.95 -14.47 11.44
C MET A 12 -2.99 -13.25 12.36
N ASN A 13 -3.11 -12.09 11.74
CA ASN A 13 -3.24 -10.81 12.45
C ASN A 13 -4.68 -10.30 12.53
N THR A 14 -5.66 -11.08 12.07
CA THR A 14 -7.09 -10.73 12.15
C THR A 14 -7.84 -11.81 12.95
N VAL A 15 -8.93 -11.43 13.62
CA VAL A 15 -9.80 -12.37 14.35
C VAL A 15 -10.39 -13.40 13.38
N VAL A 16 -10.89 -12.92 12.24
CA VAL A 16 -11.40 -13.76 11.15
C VAL A 16 -10.36 -14.79 10.71
N GLY A 17 -9.12 -14.37 10.47
CA GLY A 17 -8.05 -15.27 10.06
C GLY A 17 -7.77 -16.36 11.09
N GLN A 18 -7.81 -16.03 12.39
CA GLN A 18 -7.63 -17.02 13.46
C GLN A 18 -8.76 -18.05 13.49
N GLU A 19 -10.02 -17.62 13.35
CA GLU A 19 -11.17 -18.52 13.27
C GLU A 19 -11.11 -19.43 12.03
N LEU A 20 -10.58 -18.92 10.91
CA LEU A 20 -10.33 -19.73 9.70
C LEU A 20 -9.28 -20.81 9.93
N ILE A 21 -8.20 -20.53 10.68
CA ILE A 21 -7.20 -21.55 11.06
C ILE A 21 -7.83 -22.61 11.96
N LEU A 22 -8.61 -22.21 12.97
CA LEU A 22 -9.27 -23.16 13.86
C LEU A 22 -10.27 -24.06 13.11
N TYR A 23 -11.00 -23.49 12.16
CA TYR A 23 -11.87 -24.26 11.28
C TYR A 23 -11.07 -25.20 10.38
N ASN A 24 -9.93 -24.75 9.84
CA ASN A 24 -9.07 -25.63 9.06
C ASN A 24 -8.57 -26.81 9.90
N ASP A 25 -8.08 -26.58 11.12
CA ASP A 25 -7.62 -27.64 12.02
C ASP A 25 -8.73 -28.67 12.29
N LEU A 26 -9.97 -28.21 12.53
CA LEU A 26 -11.13 -29.08 12.68
C LEU A 26 -11.36 -29.96 11.43
N VAL A 27 -11.36 -29.34 10.24
CA VAL A 27 -11.53 -30.04 8.96
C VAL A 27 -10.38 -31.03 8.71
N MET A 28 -9.15 -30.66 9.06
CA MET A 28 -7.97 -31.51 8.90
C MET A 28 -8.02 -32.73 9.83
N VAL A 29 -8.42 -32.57 11.10
CA VAL A 29 -8.63 -33.70 12.03
C VAL A 29 -9.66 -34.68 11.46
N VAL A 30 -10.78 -34.14 10.98
CA VAL A 30 -11.84 -34.90 10.32
C VAL A 30 -11.32 -35.65 9.08
N ALA A 31 -10.63 -34.94 8.18
CA ALA A 31 -10.12 -35.51 6.94
C ALA A 31 -9.11 -36.63 7.19
N VAL A 32 -8.17 -36.41 8.12
CA VAL A 32 -7.18 -37.42 8.52
C VAL A 32 -7.88 -38.63 9.14
N ALA A 33 -8.89 -38.44 10.00
CA ALA A 33 -9.64 -39.55 10.57
C ALA A 33 -10.32 -40.42 9.49
N VAL A 34 -10.96 -39.80 8.50
CA VAL A 34 -11.57 -40.51 7.36
C VAL A 34 -10.51 -41.24 6.54
N LEU A 35 -9.40 -40.58 6.22
CA LEU A 35 -8.29 -41.19 5.47
C LEU A 35 -7.67 -42.38 6.20
N VAL A 36 -7.52 -42.31 7.53
CA VAL A 36 -7.03 -43.42 8.35
C VAL A 36 -8.02 -44.58 8.32
N VAL A 37 -9.33 -44.34 8.45
CA VAL A 37 -10.35 -45.39 8.38
C VAL A 37 -10.37 -46.05 7.00
N VAL A 38 -10.39 -45.27 5.92
CA VAL A 38 -10.36 -45.79 4.55
C VAL A 38 -9.06 -46.54 4.28
N GLY A 39 -7.92 -45.97 4.65
CA GLY A 39 -6.61 -46.60 4.52
C GLY A 39 -6.52 -47.91 5.29
N TRP A 40 -7.07 -47.96 6.50
CA TRP A 40 -7.16 -49.18 7.30
C TRP A 40 -8.00 -50.27 6.60
N PHE A 41 -9.21 -49.94 6.11
CA PHE A 41 -10.04 -50.89 5.36
C PHE A 41 -9.33 -51.40 4.10
N MET A 42 -8.67 -50.51 3.35
CA MET A 42 -7.91 -50.88 2.16
C MET A 42 -6.74 -51.82 2.50
N LEU A 43 -5.99 -51.55 3.57
CA LEU A 43 -4.90 -52.41 4.03
C LEU A 43 -5.39 -53.81 4.43
N LEU A 44 -6.52 -53.89 5.14
CA LEU A 44 -7.15 -55.16 5.51
C LEU A 44 -7.59 -55.95 4.28
N PHE A 45 -8.16 -55.28 3.27
CA PHE A 45 -8.62 -55.91 2.05
C PHE A 45 -7.45 -56.43 1.19
N LEU A 46 -6.42 -55.61 0.96
CA LEU A 46 -5.24 -55.98 0.16
C LEU A 46 -4.43 -57.10 0.81
N ASN A 47 -4.30 -57.08 2.15
CA ASN A 47 -3.59 -58.12 2.91
C ASN A 47 -4.54 -59.18 3.49
N SER A 48 -5.71 -59.38 2.87
CA SER A 48 -6.75 -60.29 3.37
C SER A 48 -6.29 -61.74 3.51
N ARG A 49 -5.30 -62.16 2.71
CA ARG A 49 -4.67 -63.50 2.85
C ARG A 49 -3.95 -63.65 4.19
N THR A 50 -3.26 -62.60 4.63
CA THR A 50 -2.51 -62.59 5.90
C THR A 50 -3.45 -62.42 7.09
N PHE A 51 -4.43 -61.52 6.99
CA PHE A 51 -5.33 -61.19 8.11
C PHE A 51 -6.50 -62.16 8.27
N PHE A 52 -7.10 -62.63 7.17
CA PHE A 52 -8.30 -63.47 7.19
C PHE A 52 -8.06 -64.90 6.65
N GLY A 53 -6.79 -65.29 6.46
CA GLY A 53 -6.43 -66.60 5.94
C GLY A 53 -7.02 -66.90 4.54
N GLY A 54 -7.36 -65.86 3.77
CA GLY A 54 -7.98 -65.99 2.45
C GLY A 54 -9.48 -66.37 2.43
N LYS A 55 -10.15 -66.38 3.59
CA LYS A 55 -11.58 -66.73 3.70
C LYS A 55 -12.47 -65.49 3.55
N MET A 56 -12.58 -64.96 2.33
CA MET A 56 -13.56 -63.90 2.02
C MET A 56 -14.82 -64.53 1.42
N ASN A 57 -16.00 -64.20 1.97
CA ASN A 57 -17.27 -64.66 1.43
C ASN A 57 -17.64 -63.85 0.18
N LYS A 58 -17.68 -64.50 -0.98
CA LYS A 58 -17.95 -63.85 -2.28
C LYS A 58 -19.44 -63.74 -2.61
N TYR A 59 -20.31 -64.36 -1.81
CA TYR A 59 -21.74 -64.47 -2.12
C TYR A 59 -22.60 -63.39 -1.44
N VAL A 60 -21.99 -62.50 -0.66
CA VAL A 60 -22.67 -61.35 -0.05
C VAL A 60 -22.56 -60.16 -1.00
N TYR A 61 -23.67 -59.81 -1.65
CA TYR A 61 -23.71 -58.74 -2.65
C TYR A 61 -24.36 -57.45 -2.16
N HIS A 62 -25.25 -57.52 -1.16
CA HIS A 62 -25.98 -56.36 -0.66
C HIS A 62 -26.16 -56.44 0.85
N ASN A 63 -26.19 -55.27 1.49
CA ASN A 63 -26.57 -55.11 2.88
C ASN A 63 -27.13 -53.70 3.08
N GLU A 64 -28.45 -53.60 3.09
CA GLU A 64 -29.17 -52.32 3.22
C GLU A 64 -28.79 -51.56 4.49
N LEU A 65 -28.57 -52.28 5.61
CA LEU A 65 -28.18 -51.63 6.87
C LEU A 65 -26.82 -50.96 6.76
N LEU A 66 -25.87 -51.60 6.07
CA LEU A 66 -24.51 -51.09 5.91
C LEU A 66 -24.51 -49.90 4.94
N GLU A 67 -25.32 -49.97 3.88
CA GLU A 67 -25.59 -48.87 2.96
C GLU A 67 -26.19 -47.63 3.65
N ILE A 68 -27.16 -47.84 4.53
CA ILE A 68 -27.76 -46.76 5.33
C ILE A 68 -26.72 -46.16 6.28
N MET A 69 -25.91 -46.99 6.95
CA MET A 69 -24.91 -46.51 7.91
C MET A 69 -23.84 -45.62 7.26
N TRP A 70 -23.21 -46.05 6.16
CA TRP A 70 -22.17 -45.26 5.50
C TRP A 70 -22.71 -44.04 4.75
N THR A 71 -24.03 -43.93 4.57
CA THR A 71 -24.66 -42.76 3.96
C THR A 71 -25.01 -41.73 5.04
N MET A 72 -25.59 -42.18 6.16
CA MET A 72 -26.01 -41.29 7.23
C MET A 72 -24.84 -40.72 8.04
N VAL A 73 -23.79 -41.51 8.31
CA VAL A 73 -22.65 -41.05 9.12
C VAL A 73 -21.92 -39.86 8.46
N PRO A 74 -21.50 -39.93 7.17
CA PRO A 74 -20.90 -38.78 6.50
C PRO A 74 -21.87 -37.59 6.34
N ALA A 75 -23.17 -37.83 6.15
CA ALA A 75 -24.14 -36.76 6.03
C ALA A 75 -24.22 -35.91 7.31
N PHE A 76 -24.35 -36.53 8.48
CA PHE A 76 -24.35 -35.80 9.76
C PHE A 76 -23.03 -35.06 10.02
N MET A 77 -21.92 -35.68 9.66
CA MET A 77 -20.59 -35.10 9.80
C MET A 77 -20.42 -33.85 8.92
N LEU A 78 -20.89 -33.88 7.66
CA LEU A 78 -20.90 -32.72 6.77
C LEU A 78 -21.85 -31.62 7.26
N CYS A 79 -23.02 -31.97 7.80
CA CYS A 79 -23.93 -30.98 8.40
C CYS A 79 -23.27 -30.24 9.58
N PHE A 80 -22.52 -30.94 10.43
CA PHE A 80 -21.79 -30.34 11.53
C PHE A 80 -20.69 -29.38 11.04
N LEU A 81 -19.86 -29.82 10.08
CA LEU A 81 -18.82 -28.95 9.50
C LEU A 81 -19.42 -27.73 8.80
N GLY A 82 -20.50 -27.92 8.05
CA GLY A 82 -21.22 -26.84 7.37
C GLY A 82 -21.77 -25.80 8.34
N TYR A 83 -22.27 -26.23 9.51
CA TYR A 83 -22.73 -25.30 10.54
C TYR A 83 -21.60 -24.41 11.06
N VAL A 84 -20.44 -24.98 11.41
CA VAL A 84 -19.27 -24.20 11.87
C VAL A 84 -18.78 -23.27 10.75
N SER A 85 -18.73 -23.76 9.51
CA SER A 85 -18.33 -22.96 8.34
C SER A 85 -19.23 -21.74 8.12
N LEU A 86 -20.55 -21.90 8.28
CA LEU A 86 -21.50 -20.80 8.08
C LEU A 86 -21.35 -19.73 9.16
N MET A 87 -21.09 -20.10 10.41
CA MET A 87 -20.83 -19.11 11.47
C MET A 87 -19.63 -18.23 11.13
N ASN A 88 -18.54 -18.84 10.63
CA ASN A 88 -17.38 -18.08 10.18
C ASN A 88 -17.71 -17.15 9.00
N LEU A 89 -18.57 -17.60 8.06
CA LEU A 89 -19.01 -16.77 6.93
C LEU A 89 -19.72 -15.49 7.37
N TYR A 90 -20.61 -15.58 8.37
CA TYR A 90 -21.34 -14.41 8.89
C TYR A 90 -20.44 -13.44 9.66
N ILE A 91 -19.38 -13.92 10.32
CA ILE A 91 -18.43 -13.04 11.02
C ILE A 91 -17.60 -12.22 10.02
N MET A 92 -17.39 -12.73 8.80
CA MET A 92 -16.64 -12.04 7.74
C MET A 92 -17.44 -10.94 7.02
N GLU A 93 -18.75 -10.86 7.23
CA GLU A 93 -19.58 -9.86 6.58
C GLU A 93 -19.19 -8.44 7.01
N VAL A 94 -19.07 -7.54 6.04
CA VAL A 94 -18.67 -6.16 6.29
C VAL A 94 -19.83 -5.43 6.96
N GLY A 95 -19.73 -5.20 8.28
CA GLY A 95 -20.72 -4.40 9.02
C GLY A 95 -20.74 -2.90 8.62
N ASP A 96 -21.61 -2.11 9.26
CA ASP A 96 -21.97 -0.76 8.77
C ASP A 96 -21.00 0.38 9.14
N HIS A 97 -20.14 0.20 10.14
CA HIS A 97 -19.21 1.24 10.58
C HIS A 97 -17.80 0.97 10.07
N VAL A 98 -17.22 1.95 9.37
CA VAL A 98 -15.89 1.93 8.78
C VAL A 98 -15.18 3.20 9.19
N GLU A 99 -13.97 3.06 9.73
CA GLU A 99 -13.17 4.19 10.21
C GLU A 99 -12.14 4.62 9.17
N ASN A 100 -11.60 3.66 8.41
CA ASN A 100 -10.66 3.92 7.32
C ASN A 100 -11.21 3.32 6.03
N GLY A 101 -11.53 4.17 5.05
CA GLY A 101 -12.01 3.76 3.74
C GLY A 101 -10.97 4.05 2.67
N MET A 102 -10.63 3.05 1.86
CA MET A 102 -9.68 3.20 0.76
C MET A 102 -10.16 2.47 -0.49
N LYS A 103 -9.71 2.93 -1.65
CA LYS A 103 -9.95 2.28 -2.94
C LYS A 103 -8.67 1.58 -3.41
N VAL A 104 -8.82 0.38 -3.93
CA VAL A 104 -7.76 -0.37 -4.58
C VAL A 104 -8.16 -0.59 -6.03
N THR A 105 -7.32 -0.14 -6.95
CA THR A 105 -7.50 -0.32 -8.38
C THR A 105 -6.36 -1.18 -8.91
N ALA A 106 -6.69 -2.32 -9.50
CA ALA A 106 -5.70 -3.21 -10.12
C ALA A 106 -5.47 -2.84 -11.59
N HIS A 107 -4.22 -2.99 -12.02
CA HIS A 107 -3.77 -2.79 -13.40
C HIS A 107 -2.74 -3.88 -13.77
N GLN A 108 -2.50 -4.10 -15.06
CA GLN A 108 -1.42 -4.92 -15.59
C GLN A 108 -0.10 -4.13 -15.57
N TRP A 109 0.89 -4.38 -14.70
CA TRP A 109 0.93 -5.30 -13.56
C TRP A 109 1.39 -4.54 -12.31
N TYR A 110 0.47 -3.78 -11.72
CA TYR A 110 0.71 -2.96 -10.54
C TYR A 110 -0.60 -2.69 -9.80
N TRP A 111 -0.50 -2.12 -8.60
CA TRP A 111 -1.65 -1.74 -7.79
C TRP A 111 -1.67 -0.23 -7.59
N GLU A 112 -2.84 0.38 -7.68
CA GLU A 112 -3.06 1.77 -7.33
C GLU A 112 -3.92 1.84 -6.08
N TYR A 113 -3.47 2.59 -5.08
CA TYR A 113 -4.21 2.82 -3.84
C TYR A 113 -4.68 4.27 -3.80
N SER A 114 -5.95 4.49 -3.47
CA SER A 114 -6.52 5.84 -3.31
C SER A 114 -7.13 6.00 -1.92
N TYR A 115 -6.77 7.08 -1.24
CA TYR A 115 -7.23 7.44 0.10
C TYR A 115 -7.88 8.82 0.10
N ILE A 116 -8.90 8.99 0.93
CA ILE A 116 -9.45 10.31 1.23
C ILE A 116 -8.78 10.82 2.50
N VAL A 117 -7.93 11.83 2.35
CA VAL A 117 -7.19 12.46 3.44
C VAL A 117 -7.91 13.74 3.86
N ASP A 118 -8.28 13.82 5.14
CA ASP A 118 -8.98 14.96 5.71
C ASP A 118 -8.06 15.75 6.64
N PHE A 119 -7.84 17.03 6.33
CA PHE A 119 -7.07 17.94 7.20
C PHE A 119 -7.98 18.81 8.10
N ILE A 120 -9.31 18.72 7.94
CA ILE A 120 -10.30 19.57 8.63
C ILE A 120 -10.54 19.09 10.09
N GLY A 121 -10.01 17.91 10.44
CA GLY A 121 -10.34 17.13 11.64
C GLY A 121 -9.83 17.67 12.99
N LYS A 122 -10.15 16.92 14.06
CA LYS A 122 -9.94 17.27 15.49
C LYS A 122 -8.48 17.55 15.91
N GLU A 123 -7.53 17.31 15.02
CA GLU A 123 -6.09 17.37 15.27
C GLU A 123 -5.41 18.62 14.72
N LYS A 124 -6.19 19.65 14.31
CA LYS A 124 -5.66 20.92 13.79
C LYS A 124 -4.45 21.46 14.54
N LYS A 125 -4.41 21.37 15.87
CA LYS A 125 -3.27 21.85 16.67
C LYS A 125 -1.98 21.06 16.45
N MET A 126 -2.07 19.72 16.32
CA MET A 126 -0.90 18.88 16.06
C MET A 126 -0.47 19.02 14.60
N ASP A 127 -1.45 19.09 13.69
CA ASP A 127 -1.22 19.33 12.27
C ASP A 127 -0.56 20.69 12.03
N GLU A 128 -0.99 21.76 12.69
CA GLU A 128 -0.38 23.10 12.64
C GLU A 128 1.09 23.08 13.09
N LEU A 129 1.37 22.41 14.21
CA LEU A 129 2.73 22.28 14.74
C LEU A 129 3.63 21.45 13.81
N TRP A 130 3.11 20.37 13.25
CA TRP A 130 3.88 19.53 12.34
C TRP A 130 4.09 20.20 10.98
N LEU A 131 3.04 20.78 10.40
CA LEU A 131 3.07 21.51 9.13
C LEU A 131 4.04 22.68 9.20
N SER A 132 3.98 23.51 10.24
CA SER A 132 4.90 24.65 10.40
C SER A 132 6.37 24.19 10.43
N ASN A 133 6.70 23.17 11.22
CA ASN A 133 8.05 22.60 11.24
C ASN A 133 8.47 22.00 9.89
N TRP A 134 7.55 21.34 9.19
CA TRP A 134 7.82 20.80 7.85
C TRP A 134 8.10 21.93 6.86
N PHE A 135 7.25 22.96 6.82
CA PHE A 135 7.45 24.15 5.97
C PHE A 135 8.77 24.84 6.26
N ASP A 136 9.10 25.05 7.54
CA ASP A 136 10.38 25.63 7.93
C ASP A 136 11.54 24.81 7.38
N SER A 137 11.46 23.47 7.45
CA SER A 137 12.51 22.59 6.92
C SER A 137 12.67 22.65 5.40
N VAL A 138 11.58 22.74 4.66
CA VAL A 138 11.57 22.82 3.18
C VAL A 138 12.07 24.19 2.70
N ILE A 139 11.57 25.27 3.30
CA ILE A 139 12.00 26.63 2.98
C ILE A 139 13.49 26.79 3.29
N LEU A 140 13.97 26.25 4.42
CA LEU A 140 15.40 26.27 4.76
C LEU A 140 16.25 25.49 3.75
N SER A 141 15.80 24.34 3.23
CA SER A 141 16.55 23.61 2.21
C SER A 141 16.68 24.37 0.89
N ASP A 142 15.61 25.03 0.44
CA ASP A 142 15.64 25.81 -0.79
C ASP A 142 16.45 27.11 -0.63
N PHE A 143 16.39 27.75 0.54
CA PHE A 143 17.20 28.94 0.83
C PHE A 143 18.71 28.62 0.89
N ILE A 144 19.08 27.45 1.45
CA ILE A 144 20.46 26.97 1.45
C ILE A 144 20.92 26.68 0.01
N PHE A 145 20.06 26.08 -0.81
CA PHE A 145 20.38 25.81 -2.22
C PHE A 145 20.55 27.10 -3.03
N LEU A 146 19.66 28.08 -2.88
CA LEU A 146 19.77 29.41 -3.50
C LEU A 146 20.98 30.20 -3.01
N SER A 147 21.34 30.09 -1.72
CA SER A 147 22.56 30.69 -1.17
C SER A 147 23.83 30.06 -1.76
N LEU A 148 23.86 28.74 -1.94
CA LEU A 148 24.99 28.02 -2.54
C LEU A 148 25.13 28.37 -4.02
N VAL A 149 24.04 28.41 -4.77
CA VAL A 149 24.03 28.80 -6.19
C VAL A 149 24.46 30.25 -6.38
N ASN A 150 23.99 31.18 -5.55
CA ASN A 150 24.44 32.58 -5.60
C ASN A 150 25.91 32.78 -5.18
N SER A 151 26.47 31.89 -4.37
CA SER A 151 27.90 31.94 -4.00
C SER A 151 28.85 31.49 -5.12
N SER A 152 28.35 30.76 -6.13
CA SER A 152 29.16 30.29 -7.26
C SER A 152 29.42 31.32 -8.36
N ASN A 153 28.89 32.54 -8.24
CA ASN A 153 29.05 33.62 -9.23
C ASN A 153 30.11 34.68 -8.87
N PHE A 154 31.07 34.40 -7.97
CA PHE A 154 32.16 35.33 -7.70
C PHE A 154 33.40 35.05 -8.56
N GLU A 155 33.74 36.04 -9.38
CA GLU A 155 34.84 36.04 -10.34
C GLU A 155 36.22 35.79 -9.71
N ASN A 156 37.03 35.06 -10.49
CA ASN A 156 38.47 34.86 -10.34
C ASN A 156 39.23 36.14 -9.96
N THR A 157 39.86 36.14 -8.78
CA THR A 157 41.12 36.87 -8.55
C THR A 157 42.06 36.07 -7.64
N GLY A 158 43.26 35.77 -8.16
CA GLY A 158 44.53 35.77 -7.39
C GLY A 158 44.84 34.62 -6.41
N GLU A 159 45.73 33.72 -6.86
CA GLU A 159 46.87 33.13 -6.12
C GLU A 159 46.69 32.52 -4.71
N MET A 160 46.60 31.18 -4.69
CA MET A 160 47.51 30.21 -4.01
C MET A 160 48.03 30.50 -2.58
N SER A 161 47.61 29.70 -1.58
CA SER A 161 48.47 28.75 -0.82
C SER A 161 47.84 28.13 0.45
N SER A 162 48.09 26.82 0.59
CA SER A 162 48.13 25.95 1.80
C SER A 162 46.87 25.62 2.63
N LEU A 163 46.33 24.41 2.35
CA LEU A 163 45.93 23.28 3.23
C LEU A 163 46.26 23.36 4.75
N PRO A 164 45.56 22.64 5.67
CA PRO A 164 45.08 21.24 5.47
C PRO A 164 43.73 20.79 6.13
N VAL A 165 43.13 19.72 5.55
CA VAL A 165 42.58 18.49 6.21
C VAL A 165 41.31 18.68 7.10
N GLU A 166 40.17 18.01 6.97
CA GLU A 166 39.82 16.58 6.73
C GLU A 166 38.28 16.49 6.57
N ALA A 167 37.73 15.75 5.60
CA ALA A 167 36.46 14.99 5.68
C ALA A 167 36.11 14.37 4.32
N GLU A 168 35.67 13.11 4.37
CA GLU A 168 35.71 12.12 3.31
C GLU A 168 34.55 12.24 2.30
N ASN A 169 34.93 12.15 1.02
CA ASN A 169 34.30 11.44 -0.09
C ASN A 169 32.78 11.55 -0.29
N ASN A 170 32.37 12.46 -1.19
CA ASN A 170 31.42 12.13 -2.26
C ASN A 170 31.91 12.80 -3.56
N TYR A 171 32.21 11.99 -4.57
CA TYR A 171 32.64 12.41 -5.90
C TYR A 171 31.41 12.64 -6.80
N PHE A 172 31.28 13.85 -7.36
CA PHE A 172 30.59 14.07 -8.63
C PHE A 172 31.59 14.75 -9.58
N THR A 173 31.95 14.07 -10.67
CA THR A 173 32.74 14.63 -11.76
C THR A 173 31.79 15.23 -12.80
N LEU A 174 31.76 16.55 -12.90
CA LEU A 174 31.19 17.29 -14.04
C LEU A 174 32.34 17.58 -15.01
N ASP A 175 32.27 17.02 -16.22
CA ASP A 175 33.15 17.44 -17.31
C ASP A 175 32.45 18.55 -18.10
N SER A 176 33.07 19.72 -18.09
CA SER A 176 32.60 20.95 -18.70
C SER A 176 33.20 21.12 -20.09
N SER A 177 32.37 21.11 -21.12
CA SER A 177 32.72 21.78 -22.37
C SER A 177 31.48 22.45 -22.96
N GLY A 178 31.47 23.77 -22.86
CA GLY A 178 30.36 24.63 -23.25
C GLY A 178 30.05 24.64 -24.75
N GLY A 179 28.80 24.96 -25.04
CA GLY A 179 28.27 25.22 -26.38
C GLY A 179 26.88 25.83 -26.24
N SER A 180 26.72 27.01 -26.81
CA SER A 180 25.59 27.93 -26.69
C SER A 180 24.35 27.55 -27.53
N VAL A 181 23.19 28.11 -27.12
CA VAL A 181 22.08 28.67 -27.95
C VAL A 181 20.73 27.89 -28.01
N SER A 182 19.68 28.69 -27.75
CA SER A 182 18.29 28.72 -28.26
C SER A 182 17.24 27.69 -27.87
N PHE A 183 16.08 28.24 -27.50
CA PHE A 183 14.75 27.62 -27.51
C PHE A 183 14.30 27.28 -28.94
N VAL A 184 13.84 26.04 -29.14
CA VAL A 184 12.98 25.60 -30.26
C VAL A 184 12.02 24.54 -29.70
N PHE A 185 10.71 24.75 -29.90
CA PHE A 185 9.68 23.70 -29.76
C PHE A 185 9.47 23.01 -31.12
N ASP A 186 9.01 21.76 -31.06
CA ASP A 186 8.68 20.79 -32.13
C ASP A 186 9.83 19.93 -32.67
N GLU A 187 9.93 18.70 -32.14
CA GLU A 187 9.64 17.43 -32.84
C GLU A 187 9.96 16.24 -31.91
N GLU A 188 9.09 15.23 -31.91
CA GLU A 188 9.22 13.97 -31.14
C GLU A 188 10.56 13.27 -31.41
N PRO A 189 11.24 12.71 -30.39
CA PRO A 189 12.24 11.69 -30.62
C PRO A 189 11.71 10.30 -30.27
N GLU A 190 12.00 9.41 -31.20
CA GLU A 190 11.73 7.99 -31.22
C GLU A 190 12.16 7.24 -29.95
N VAL A 191 11.36 6.22 -29.65
CA VAL A 191 11.56 5.18 -28.65
C VAL A 191 12.97 4.59 -28.71
N LEU A 192 13.74 4.77 -27.64
CA LEU A 192 14.92 3.97 -27.31
C LEU A 192 14.93 3.70 -25.79
N PHE A 193 14.45 2.51 -25.43
CA PHE A 193 14.49 1.97 -24.07
C PHE A 193 15.93 1.95 -23.53
N SER A 194 16.22 2.73 -22.48
CA SER A 194 17.22 2.35 -21.48
C SER A 194 17.07 3.16 -20.19
N GLY A 195 16.73 2.46 -19.09
CA GLY A 195 16.99 2.88 -17.71
C GLY A 195 15.97 3.84 -17.11
N GLU A 196 14.79 3.33 -16.73
CA GLU A 196 13.89 4.03 -15.82
C GLU A 196 14.31 3.75 -14.36
N GLU A 197 14.66 4.80 -13.63
CA GLU A 197 14.36 4.85 -12.20
C GLU A 197 12.85 4.66 -12.05
N VAL A 198 12.42 3.72 -11.20
CA VAL A 198 11.00 3.52 -10.92
C VAL A 198 10.54 4.69 -10.04
N VAL A 199 10.16 5.79 -10.67
CA VAL A 199 9.51 6.92 -10.01
C VAL A 199 8.03 6.57 -9.92
N GLY A 200 7.55 6.29 -8.71
CA GLY A 200 6.12 6.11 -8.48
C GLY A 200 5.40 7.42 -8.76
N TYR A 201 4.37 7.38 -9.61
CA TYR A 201 3.53 8.55 -9.85
C TYR A 201 2.47 8.63 -8.75
N SER A 202 2.42 9.77 -8.05
CA SER A 202 1.35 10.11 -7.12
C SER A 202 0.49 11.21 -7.72
N SER A 203 -0.82 11.02 -7.72
CA SER A 203 -1.81 12.00 -8.20
C SER A 203 -2.66 12.49 -7.04
N VAL A 204 -2.97 13.78 -7.04
CA VAL A 204 -3.75 14.42 -5.98
C VAL A 204 -4.87 15.26 -6.57
N ILE A 205 -6.09 15.05 -6.09
CA ILE A 205 -7.26 15.86 -6.48
C ILE A 205 -7.91 16.44 -5.23
N CYS A 206 -7.96 17.77 -5.14
CA CYS A 206 -8.69 18.49 -4.10
C CYS A 206 -10.16 18.66 -4.51
N SER A 207 -11.09 18.14 -3.71
CA SER A 207 -12.51 18.42 -3.86
C SER A 207 -12.97 19.34 -2.72
N GLY A 208 -13.33 20.59 -3.04
CA GLY A 208 -13.78 21.56 -2.02
C GLY A 208 -13.60 23.04 -2.35
N LEU A 209 -13.01 23.41 -3.49
CA LEU A 209 -12.90 24.80 -3.94
C LEU A 209 -14.21 25.33 -4.57
N GLU A 210 -15.36 25.03 -3.97
CA GLU A 210 -16.59 25.80 -4.24
C GLU A 210 -16.72 26.87 -3.15
N SER A 211 -16.41 28.12 -3.52
CA SER A 211 -16.78 29.37 -2.82
C SER A 211 -15.97 29.87 -1.61
N VAL A 212 -14.63 29.81 -1.61
CA VAL A 212 -13.83 30.65 -0.69
C VAL A 212 -13.60 32.08 -1.25
N THR A 213 -14.11 32.40 -2.44
CA THR A 213 -13.98 33.75 -3.04
C THR A 213 -15.07 34.74 -2.61
N GLN A 214 -16.01 34.41 -1.71
CA GLN A 214 -17.14 35.31 -1.43
C GLN A 214 -17.32 35.88 -0.02
N ASP A 215 -16.64 35.40 1.02
CA ASP A 215 -16.89 35.91 2.39
C ASP A 215 -15.71 36.57 3.12
N TYR A 216 -14.53 36.69 2.50
CA TYR A 216 -13.46 37.56 3.00
C TYR A 216 -13.41 38.89 2.22
N SER A 217 -14.54 39.62 2.22
CA SER A 217 -14.63 41.01 1.73
C SER A 217 -14.62 42.06 2.85
N SER A 218 -14.21 41.69 4.07
CA SER A 218 -13.95 42.65 5.14
C SER A 218 -12.45 42.84 5.39
N GLU A 219 -11.90 43.79 4.64
CA GLU A 219 -10.75 44.62 5.00
C GLU A 219 -9.50 43.89 5.54
N MET A 220 -8.81 43.15 4.67
CA MET A 220 -7.34 43.08 4.74
C MET A 220 -6.78 43.37 3.36
N ASN A 221 -6.03 44.47 3.25
CA ASN A 221 -5.50 45.02 2.02
C ASN A 221 -4.67 43.99 1.23
N LEU A 222 -5.31 43.34 0.25
CA LEU A 222 -4.65 42.65 -0.87
C LEU A 222 -3.83 43.60 -1.77
N ASP A 223 -3.89 44.91 -1.52
CA ASP A 223 -3.14 45.94 -2.24
C ASP A 223 -1.64 46.01 -1.90
N ILE A 224 -1.14 45.21 -0.95
CA ILE A 224 0.28 45.24 -0.56
C ILE A 224 1.14 44.26 -1.40
N LEU A 225 0.58 43.19 -1.98
CA LEU A 225 1.40 42.20 -2.71
C LEU A 225 1.68 42.53 -4.18
N TYR A 226 0.88 43.40 -4.82
CA TYR A 226 1.04 43.70 -6.25
C TYR A 226 1.91 44.93 -6.55
N LYS A 227 2.52 45.53 -5.53
CA LYS A 227 3.15 46.85 -5.64
C LYS A 227 4.56 46.93 -5.06
N ASP A 228 5.43 45.97 -5.37
CA ASP A 228 6.87 46.27 -5.49
C ASP A 228 7.64 45.10 -6.12
N LYS A 229 7.77 45.13 -7.45
CA LYS A 229 8.68 44.24 -8.21
C LYS A 229 10.18 44.53 -7.98
N ASN A 230 10.53 45.43 -7.05
CA ASN A 230 11.90 45.91 -6.84
C ASN A 230 12.23 46.13 -5.35
N MET A 231 11.96 45.16 -4.48
CA MET A 231 12.61 45.09 -3.17
C MET A 231 12.88 43.62 -2.82
N GLY A 232 14.10 43.32 -2.40
CA GLY A 232 14.47 41.98 -1.95
C GLY A 232 13.61 41.54 -0.77
N MET A 233 13.17 40.28 -0.79
CA MET A 233 12.39 39.64 0.27
C MET A 233 12.98 39.93 1.65
N GLY A 234 12.23 40.66 2.47
CA GLY A 234 12.56 40.90 3.87
C GLY A 234 12.03 39.75 4.74
N SER A 235 12.68 39.50 5.88
CA SER A 235 12.35 38.40 6.81
C SER A 235 10.91 38.38 7.33
N LYS A 236 10.15 39.48 7.18
CA LYS A 236 8.76 39.59 7.63
C LYS A 236 7.76 39.04 6.61
N ASP A 237 8.10 39.07 5.32
CA ASP A 237 7.23 38.55 4.26
C ASP A 237 7.21 37.01 4.31
N VAL A 238 8.33 36.40 4.70
CA VAL A 238 8.49 34.96 4.94
C VAL A 238 7.65 34.48 6.13
N GLU A 239 7.55 35.25 7.22
CA GLU A 239 6.70 34.92 8.38
C GLU A 239 5.20 34.94 8.02
N SER A 240 4.74 35.84 7.15
CA SER A 240 3.35 35.87 6.71
C SER A 240 3.00 34.72 5.74
N ILE A 241 3.94 34.31 4.90
CA ILE A 241 3.79 33.18 3.97
C ILE A 241 3.78 31.86 4.75
N SER A 242 4.65 31.69 5.75
CA SER A 242 4.71 30.49 6.59
C SER A 242 3.47 30.29 7.47
N ILE A 243 2.71 31.35 7.77
CA ILE A 243 1.44 31.28 8.51
C ILE A 243 0.25 31.02 7.57
N PHE A 244 0.26 31.54 6.35
CA PHE A 244 -0.90 31.52 5.45
C PHE A 244 -1.03 30.23 4.64
N LEU A 245 0.07 29.70 4.10
CA LEU A 245 0.01 28.48 3.26
C LEU A 245 -0.52 27.25 4.02
N PRO A 246 -0.12 26.96 5.28
CA PRO A 246 -0.68 25.82 6.02
C PRO A 246 -2.22 25.87 6.14
N HIS A 247 -2.80 27.06 6.27
CA HIS A 247 -4.25 27.23 6.41
C HIS A 247 -5.03 26.86 5.15
N ILE A 248 -4.46 27.03 3.96
CA ILE A 248 -5.13 26.65 2.70
C ILE A 248 -5.22 25.12 2.57
N PHE A 249 -4.15 24.40 2.88
CA PHE A 249 -4.14 22.93 2.81
C PHE A 249 -5.03 22.29 3.89
N MET A 250 -5.21 22.98 5.03
CA MET A 250 -5.90 22.43 6.19
C MET A 250 -7.43 22.43 6.10
N ASP A 251 -8.03 23.14 5.14
CA ASP A 251 -9.49 23.29 5.08
C ASP A 251 -10.16 22.47 3.96
N CYS A 252 -9.45 21.52 3.34
CA CYS A 252 -10.00 20.67 2.28
C CYS A 252 -9.75 19.16 2.47
N LYS A 253 -10.54 18.36 1.75
CA LYS A 253 -10.34 16.92 1.62
C LYS A 253 -9.58 16.62 0.34
N TRP A 254 -8.55 15.81 0.47
CA TRP A 254 -7.70 15.41 -0.63
C TRP A 254 -7.97 13.96 -0.99
N ASN A 255 -8.13 13.69 -2.28
CA ASN A 255 -7.99 12.33 -2.79
C ASN A 255 -6.52 12.12 -3.14
N TYR A 256 -5.84 11.28 -2.38
CA TYR A 256 -4.44 10.92 -2.57
C TYR A 256 -4.38 9.54 -3.21
N SER A 257 -3.84 9.46 -4.42
CA SER A 257 -3.63 8.20 -5.14
C SER A 257 -2.17 8.01 -5.52
N TYR A 258 -1.68 6.79 -5.39
CA TYR A 258 -0.32 6.42 -5.79
C TYR A 258 -0.25 5.00 -6.35
N GLU A 259 0.71 4.81 -7.24
CA GLU A 259 0.97 3.55 -7.92
C GLU A 259 2.10 2.76 -7.24
N VAL A 260 1.89 1.45 -7.13
CA VAL A 260 2.77 0.54 -6.41
C VAL A 260 3.29 -0.55 -7.33
N TYR A 261 4.60 -0.52 -7.57
CA TYR A 261 5.32 -1.44 -8.46
C TYR A 261 6.25 -2.36 -7.69
N GLU A 262 6.58 -3.52 -8.27
CA GLU A 262 7.66 -4.37 -7.76
C GLU A 262 9.02 -3.69 -7.94
N VAL A 263 9.88 -3.78 -6.93
CA VAL A 263 11.28 -3.37 -7.03
C VAL A 263 12.13 -4.52 -7.56
N PHE A 264 12.48 -4.48 -8.85
CA PHE A 264 13.23 -5.54 -9.55
C PHE A 264 14.74 -5.55 -9.26
N ASN A 265 15.30 -4.46 -8.74
CA ASN A 265 16.73 -4.20 -8.89
C ASN A 265 17.61 -4.86 -7.82
N SER A 266 18.40 -5.88 -8.20
CA SER A 266 19.40 -6.55 -7.35
C SER A 266 20.50 -5.64 -6.79
N LEU A 267 20.69 -4.43 -7.34
CA LEU A 267 21.70 -3.47 -6.89
C LEU A 267 21.20 -2.53 -5.77
N ILE A 268 19.87 -2.41 -5.59
CA ILE A 268 19.20 -1.61 -4.54
C ILE A 268 18.44 -2.53 -3.55
N LEU A 269 18.55 -3.86 -3.74
CA LEU A 269 18.18 -4.79 -2.68
C LEU A 269 19.26 -4.72 -1.59
N ASP A 270 19.11 -3.77 -0.66
CA ASP A 270 19.70 -3.89 0.66
C ASP A 270 19.35 -5.28 1.21
N GLN A 271 20.22 -5.83 2.07
CA GLN A 271 20.08 -7.19 2.63
C GLN A 271 18.71 -7.45 3.31
N SER A 272 17.91 -6.42 3.55
CA SER A 272 16.57 -6.44 4.12
C SER A 272 15.43 -6.71 3.13
N ASN A 273 15.65 -6.60 1.81
CA ASN A 273 14.56 -6.65 0.84
C ASN A 273 14.22 -8.09 0.43
N PHE A 274 12.92 -8.34 0.20
CA PHE A 274 12.39 -9.64 -0.17
C PHE A 274 12.09 -9.68 -1.66
N ARG A 275 12.78 -10.59 -2.36
CA ARG A 275 12.53 -10.86 -3.79
C ARG A 275 11.04 -11.15 -4.03
N ASN A 276 10.45 -10.51 -5.02
CA ASN A 276 9.04 -10.62 -5.41
C ASN A 276 8.04 -10.21 -4.31
N PHE A 277 8.46 -9.41 -3.33
CA PHE A 277 7.60 -8.87 -2.28
C PHE A 277 7.89 -7.40 -1.95
N THR A 278 9.11 -6.93 -2.22
CA THR A 278 9.46 -5.52 -2.09
C THR A 278 8.79 -4.70 -3.18
N VAL A 279 8.16 -3.61 -2.74
CA VAL A 279 7.41 -2.67 -3.58
C VAL A 279 7.89 -1.25 -3.35
N THR A 280 7.56 -0.35 -4.27
CA THR A 280 7.89 1.09 -4.19
C THR A 280 7.26 1.77 -2.97
N ASP A 281 5.99 1.49 -2.70
CA ASP A 281 5.25 1.99 -1.54
C ASP A 281 4.29 0.92 -1.02
N ALA A 282 3.88 1.02 0.25
CA ALA A 282 2.98 0.07 0.88
C ALA A 282 1.53 0.57 0.87
N CYS A 283 0.58 -0.35 1.01
CA CYS A 283 -0.78 -0.03 1.38
C CYS A 283 -0.86 0.20 2.90
N TYR A 284 -1.47 1.31 3.32
CA TYR A 284 -1.55 1.70 4.73
C TYR A 284 -2.89 1.30 5.33
N LEU A 285 -2.85 0.46 6.36
CA LEU A 285 -4.01 0.08 7.16
C LEU A 285 -3.83 0.54 8.61
N MET A 286 -4.93 0.86 9.26
CA MET A 286 -4.93 1.28 10.66
C MET A 286 -5.15 0.07 11.57
N SER A 287 -4.35 -0.04 12.63
CA SER A 287 -4.43 -1.11 13.64
C SER A 287 -5.62 -0.91 14.58
N SER A 288 -6.20 -2.01 15.06
CA SER A 288 -7.30 -2.02 16.05
C SER A 288 -8.58 -1.29 15.62
N VAL A 289 -8.72 -0.98 14.34
CA VAL A 289 -9.89 -0.33 13.76
C VAL A 289 -10.32 -1.07 12.51
N LYS A 290 -11.56 -0.86 12.08
CA LYS A 290 -12.09 -1.50 10.87
C LYS A 290 -11.75 -0.67 9.64
N ASN A 291 -10.95 -1.28 8.77
CA ASN A 291 -10.60 -0.77 7.46
C ASN A 291 -11.55 -1.39 6.42
N GLU A 292 -12.07 -0.58 5.51
CA GLU A 292 -12.82 -1.05 4.34
C GLU A 292 -12.04 -0.71 3.08
N MET A 293 -11.89 -1.70 2.22
CA MET A 293 -11.22 -1.56 0.95
C MET A 293 -12.20 -1.84 -0.17
N LEU A 294 -12.32 -0.88 -1.07
CA LEU A 294 -13.12 -0.98 -2.28
C LEU A 294 -12.24 -1.42 -3.43
N ILE A 295 -12.33 -2.69 -3.81
CA ILE A 295 -11.46 -3.33 -4.78
C ILE A 295 -12.12 -3.35 -6.16
N SER A 296 -11.39 -2.87 -7.16
CA SER A 296 -11.80 -2.83 -8.57
C SER A 296 -10.58 -2.97 -9.49
N THR A 297 -10.81 -3.08 -10.80
CA THR A 297 -9.75 -3.18 -11.83
C THR A 297 -10.15 -2.34 -13.03
N MET A 298 -9.15 -1.81 -13.74
CA MET A 298 -9.35 -1.04 -14.97
C MET A 298 -9.18 -1.88 -16.25
N ASP A 299 -8.65 -3.09 -16.14
CA ASP A 299 -8.33 -3.94 -17.30
C ASP A 299 -8.92 -5.36 -17.21
N VAL A 300 -8.14 -6.33 -16.73
CA VAL A 300 -8.49 -7.75 -16.60
C VAL A 300 -8.82 -8.10 -15.15
N MET A 301 -9.24 -9.33 -14.91
CA MET A 301 -9.45 -9.79 -13.53
C MET A 301 -8.12 -9.90 -12.80
N HIS A 302 -8.10 -9.41 -11.56
CA HIS A 302 -7.02 -9.60 -10.60
C HIS A 302 -7.61 -10.08 -9.29
N SER A 303 -6.79 -10.38 -8.30
CA SER A 303 -7.29 -10.67 -6.96
C SER A 303 -6.33 -10.17 -5.91
N TRP A 304 -6.81 -9.22 -5.12
CA TRP A 304 -6.05 -8.63 -4.04
C TRP A 304 -6.18 -9.53 -2.83
N GLY A 305 -5.06 -9.94 -2.23
CA GLY A 305 -5.11 -10.76 -1.04
C GLY A 305 -3.83 -10.69 -0.23
N VAL A 306 -3.97 -10.90 1.07
CA VAL A 306 -2.86 -10.95 2.03
C VAL A 306 -3.13 -12.09 2.99
N GLY A 307 -2.38 -13.18 2.82
CA GLY A 307 -2.66 -14.42 3.55
C GLY A 307 -2.58 -14.29 5.07
N SER A 308 -1.68 -13.46 5.62
CA SER A 308 -1.56 -13.21 7.06
C SER A 308 -2.67 -12.33 7.64
N LEU A 309 -3.41 -11.63 6.78
CA LEU A 309 -4.64 -10.92 7.17
C LEU A 309 -5.88 -11.80 6.97
N GLY A 310 -5.74 -12.99 6.38
CA GLY A 310 -6.83 -13.93 6.15
C GLY A 310 -7.84 -13.45 5.12
N VAL A 311 -7.43 -12.59 4.18
CA VAL A 311 -8.33 -11.95 3.21
C VAL A 311 -7.86 -12.13 1.78
N LYS A 312 -8.83 -12.30 0.89
CA LYS A 312 -8.68 -12.33 -0.56
C LYS A 312 -9.98 -11.82 -1.17
N CYS A 313 -9.90 -10.93 -2.14
CA CYS A 313 -11.05 -10.41 -2.85
C CYS A 313 -10.68 -10.11 -4.31
N ASP A 314 -11.52 -10.58 -5.22
CA ASP A 314 -11.28 -10.43 -6.65
C ASP A 314 -11.58 -9.01 -7.11
N ALA A 315 -10.71 -8.46 -7.94
CA ALA A 315 -10.94 -7.23 -8.69
C ALA A 315 -11.53 -7.62 -10.04
N VAL A 316 -12.81 -7.28 -10.26
CA VAL A 316 -13.54 -7.68 -11.47
C VAL A 316 -13.90 -6.44 -12.28
N PRO A 317 -13.62 -6.40 -13.61
CA PRO A 317 -13.91 -5.22 -14.42
C PRO A 317 -15.39 -4.83 -14.36
N GLY A 318 -15.66 -3.54 -14.13
CA GLY A 318 -17.03 -3.02 -14.02
C GLY A 318 -17.75 -3.34 -12.71
N ARG A 319 -17.06 -3.89 -11.71
CA ARG A 319 -17.61 -4.16 -10.37
C ARG A 319 -16.67 -3.62 -9.29
N VAL A 320 -17.25 -3.05 -8.24
CA VAL A 320 -16.53 -2.70 -7.02
C VAL A 320 -16.93 -3.69 -5.93
N ASN A 321 -15.95 -4.42 -5.41
CA ASN A 321 -16.15 -5.30 -4.27
C ASN A 321 -15.70 -4.60 -2.98
N SER A 322 -16.42 -4.82 -1.89
CA SER A 322 -16.00 -4.34 -0.56
C SER A 322 -15.37 -5.47 0.23
N LEU A 323 -14.23 -5.19 0.87
CA LEU A 323 -13.51 -6.08 1.76
C LEU A 323 -13.21 -5.37 3.08
N GLY A 324 -13.70 -5.93 4.19
CA GLY A 324 -13.41 -5.43 5.54
C GLY A 324 -12.19 -6.11 6.15
N ILE A 325 -11.29 -5.34 6.76
CA ILE A 325 -10.11 -5.82 7.48
C ILE A 325 -10.03 -5.18 8.87
N PHE A 326 -9.87 -6.01 9.89
CA PHE A 326 -9.62 -5.59 11.27
C PHE A 326 -8.30 -6.18 11.79
N PRO A 327 -7.15 -5.51 11.57
CA PRO A 327 -5.85 -6.01 12.01
C PRO A 327 -5.63 -5.70 13.50
N LEU A 328 -5.16 -6.69 14.25
CA LEU A 328 -4.99 -6.63 15.71
C LEU A 328 -3.69 -5.97 16.16
N ARG A 329 -2.66 -5.96 15.29
CA ARG A 329 -1.32 -5.46 15.62
C ARG A 329 -0.70 -4.74 14.44
N SER A 330 0.14 -3.76 14.72
CA SER A 330 0.98 -3.09 13.73
C SER A 330 2.07 -4.02 13.19
N GLY A 331 2.49 -3.81 11.95
CA GLY A 331 3.51 -4.61 11.27
C GLY A 331 3.37 -4.56 9.75
N VAL A 332 4.32 -5.21 9.05
CA VAL A 332 4.31 -5.30 7.59
C VAL A 332 3.86 -6.69 7.16
N PHE A 333 2.89 -6.74 6.26
CA PHE A 333 2.28 -7.95 5.74
C PHE A 333 2.41 -7.99 4.22
N TYR A 334 2.58 -9.18 3.68
CA TYR A 334 2.85 -9.37 2.26
C TYR A 334 1.81 -10.27 1.63
N GLY A 335 1.47 -9.96 0.39
CA GLY A 335 0.54 -10.66 -0.47
C GLY A 335 0.99 -10.61 -1.92
N ASN A 336 0.25 -11.28 -2.79
CA ASN A 336 0.47 -11.32 -4.24
C ASN A 336 -0.89 -11.23 -4.95
N CYS A 337 -0.88 -11.04 -6.26
CA CYS A 337 -2.07 -11.27 -7.06
C CYS A 337 -2.46 -12.76 -7.04
N TYR A 338 -3.72 -13.06 -6.75
CA TYR A 338 -4.25 -14.42 -6.63
C TYR A 338 -5.18 -14.85 -7.79
N GLU A 339 -5.20 -14.07 -8.89
CA GLU A 339 -5.96 -14.36 -10.10
C GLU A 339 -5.08 -14.12 -11.33
N LEU A 340 -5.11 -15.04 -12.29
CA LEU A 340 -4.23 -14.99 -13.46
C LEU A 340 -4.55 -13.76 -14.33
N CYS A 341 -3.60 -12.81 -14.42
CA CYS A 341 -3.78 -11.52 -15.09
C CYS A 341 -2.78 -11.23 -16.23
N GLY A 342 -2.09 -12.25 -16.75
CA GLY A 342 -1.18 -12.14 -17.89
C GLY A 342 0.29 -12.42 -17.56
N GLU A 343 1.21 -11.95 -18.42
CA GLU A 343 2.64 -12.28 -18.36
C GLU A 343 3.34 -11.81 -17.06
N GLY A 344 3.01 -10.62 -16.57
CA GLY A 344 3.51 -10.07 -15.31
C GLY A 344 2.72 -10.47 -14.06
N HIS A 345 1.87 -11.51 -14.13
CA HIS A 345 1.03 -11.93 -13.00
C HIS A 345 1.81 -12.19 -11.70
N SER A 346 3.04 -12.71 -11.80
CA SER A 346 3.91 -12.95 -10.64
C SER A 346 4.69 -11.72 -10.17
N MET A 347 4.55 -10.58 -10.86
CA MET A 347 5.38 -9.38 -10.69
C MET A 347 4.60 -8.16 -10.18
N MET A 348 3.49 -8.43 -9.49
CA MET A 348 2.64 -7.40 -8.87
C MET A 348 2.34 -7.73 -7.40
N PRO A 349 3.39 -7.76 -6.55
CA PRO A 349 3.23 -8.06 -5.14
C PRO A 349 2.46 -6.96 -4.40
N ILE A 350 1.98 -7.33 -3.22
CA ILE A 350 1.24 -6.47 -2.32
C ILE A 350 2.05 -6.38 -1.02
N SER A 351 2.36 -5.16 -0.59
CA SER A 351 2.86 -4.90 0.77
C SER A 351 1.86 -4.05 1.50
N VAL A 352 1.57 -4.42 2.74
CA VAL A 352 0.63 -3.72 3.61
C VAL A 352 1.35 -3.35 4.90
N ALA A 353 1.44 -2.06 5.19
CA ALA A 353 1.90 -1.51 6.45
C ALA A 353 0.70 -1.24 7.36
N VAL A 354 0.58 -2.01 8.44
CA VAL A 354 -0.39 -1.74 9.50
C VAL A 354 0.27 -0.88 10.56
N MET A 355 -0.28 0.29 10.84
CA MET A 355 0.27 1.25 11.82
C MET A 355 -0.83 1.81 12.72
N THR A 356 -0.48 2.67 13.67
CA THR A 356 -1.51 3.37 14.46
C THR A 356 -2.26 4.39 13.61
N PHE A 357 -3.42 4.86 14.08
CA PHE A 357 -4.21 5.89 13.37
C PHE A 357 -3.35 7.14 13.09
N ASP A 358 -2.66 7.64 14.12
CA ASP A 358 -1.83 8.85 14.04
C ASP A 358 -0.72 8.68 13.00
N ASP A 359 -0.03 7.54 12.99
CA ASP A 359 1.05 7.25 12.04
C ASP A 359 0.54 7.19 10.60
N VAL A 360 -0.56 6.48 10.34
CA VAL A 360 -1.16 6.41 9.00
C VAL A 360 -1.59 7.80 8.54
N SER A 361 -2.21 8.57 9.42
CA SER A 361 -2.65 9.93 9.11
C SER A 361 -1.47 10.82 8.72
N LEU A 362 -0.35 10.72 9.44
CA LEU A 362 0.86 11.49 9.16
C LEU A 362 1.48 11.09 7.83
N VAL A 363 1.62 9.78 7.57
CA VAL A 363 2.18 9.27 6.31
C VAL A 363 1.34 9.71 5.12
N LEU A 364 0.01 9.63 5.21
CA LEU A 364 -0.88 10.07 4.13
C LEU A 364 -0.83 11.59 3.93
N LYS A 365 -0.81 12.38 5.01
CA LYS A 365 -0.69 13.85 4.92
C LYS A 365 0.66 14.26 4.32
N GLN A 366 1.75 13.60 4.72
CA GLN A 366 3.07 13.81 4.13
C GLN A 366 3.09 13.42 2.65
N GLY A 367 2.43 12.31 2.28
CA GLY A 367 2.26 11.89 0.89
C GLY A 367 1.56 12.93 0.03
N VAL A 368 0.49 13.55 0.55
CA VAL A 368 -0.21 14.67 -0.13
C VAL A 368 0.74 15.84 -0.36
N LEU A 369 1.43 16.31 0.68
CA LEU A 369 2.32 17.48 0.60
C LEU A 369 3.54 17.24 -0.30
N GLY A 370 4.01 16.00 -0.38
CA GLY A 370 5.14 15.61 -1.24
C GLY A 370 4.80 15.53 -2.73
N THR A 371 3.53 15.67 -3.11
CA THR A 371 3.14 15.58 -4.53
C THR A 371 3.55 16.81 -5.32
N SER A 372 3.95 16.60 -6.58
CA SER A 372 4.33 17.69 -7.49
C SER A 372 3.25 18.74 -7.65
N ASP A 373 1.98 18.35 -7.58
CA ASP A 373 0.84 19.26 -7.68
C ASP A 373 0.77 20.20 -6.46
N CYS A 374 1.01 19.65 -5.26
CA CYS A 374 1.10 20.47 -4.05
C CYS A 374 2.33 21.37 -4.09
N VAL A 375 3.50 20.83 -4.46
CA VAL A 375 4.74 21.62 -4.58
C VAL A 375 4.58 22.75 -5.61
N ALA A 376 4.01 22.49 -6.79
CA ALA A 376 3.73 23.51 -7.80
C ALA A 376 2.72 24.56 -7.30
N MET A 377 1.72 24.14 -6.52
CA MET A 377 0.80 25.07 -5.88
C MET A 377 1.52 25.96 -4.86
N LEU A 378 2.45 25.42 -4.07
CA LEU A 378 3.29 26.16 -3.12
C LEU A 378 4.23 27.15 -3.83
N GLU A 379 4.93 26.70 -4.88
CA GLU A 379 5.84 27.54 -5.69
C GLU A 379 5.10 28.69 -6.37
N GLY A 380 3.83 28.51 -6.76
CA GLY A 380 3.01 29.58 -7.34
C GLY A 380 2.65 30.71 -6.36
N PHE A 381 2.82 30.51 -5.05
CA PHE A 381 2.58 31.53 -4.01
C PHE A 381 3.85 32.27 -3.55
N VAL A 382 5.04 31.74 -3.84
CA VAL A 382 6.35 32.35 -3.53
C VAL A 382 6.79 33.24 -4.68
#